data_AF-F1LUX3-F1
#
_entry.id   AF-F1LUX3-F1
#
_cell.length_a   1.000
_cell.length_b   1.000
_cell.length_c   1.000
_cell.angle_alpha   90.00
_cell.angle_beta   90.00
_cell.angle_gamma   90.00
#
_symmetry.space_group_name_H-M   'P 1'
#
loop_
_entity.id
_entity.type
_entity.pdbx_description
1 polymer ?
#
loop_
_entity_poly.entity_id
_entity_poly.type
_entity_poly.pdbx_seq_one_letter_code
_entity_poly.pdbx_strand_id
1 'polypeptide(L)'
;MFRQLLRLFWKKRGDQGENTPGQREADPLSNGTGRRKSFWGRIGFGRKASSQNVISKEKERLKELEELKFEMQKCQFERDELYQILDLYIYDDWDHRLDVELPVLQSEHEMRMMAMQMMTNSISDAMERYKELIQVNSSYRIRHSQLLREQTQLENNIQILLNEKKEQLVEQTELPASSEEIKRFCEEAGMNICDPRAKQQQV
;
A
#
# COMPACT_ATOMS: atom_id res chain seq x y z
N MET A 1 5.38 -44.66 -11.08
CA MET A 1 4.52 -43.61 -10.48
C MET A 1 5.14 -42.21 -10.66
N PHE A 2 6.47 -42.04 -10.50
CA PHE A 2 7.12 -40.74 -10.71
C PHE A 2 7.23 -40.29 -12.17
N ARG A 3 7.35 -41.18 -13.17
CA ARG A 3 7.21 -40.80 -14.61
C ARG A 3 5.89 -40.12 -15.00
N GLN A 4 4.82 -40.27 -14.21
CA GLN A 4 3.58 -39.50 -14.40
C GLN A 4 3.67 -38.13 -13.72
N LEU A 5 4.29 -38.04 -12.53
CA LEU A 5 4.53 -36.78 -11.82
C LEU A 5 5.54 -35.89 -12.54
N LEU A 6 6.68 -36.44 -13.00
CA LEU A 6 7.65 -35.72 -13.85
C LEU A 6 7.01 -35.23 -15.16
N ARG A 7 6.11 -36.01 -15.77
CA ARG A 7 5.31 -35.54 -16.91
C ARG A 7 4.43 -34.35 -16.55
N LEU A 8 3.84 -34.28 -15.36
CA LEU A 8 3.04 -33.12 -14.94
C LEU A 8 3.90 -31.87 -14.71
N PHE A 9 5.11 -32.02 -14.16
CA PHE A 9 6.04 -30.90 -13.95
C PHE A 9 6.68 -30.41 -15.26
N TRP A 10 6.99 -31.31 -16.21
CA TRP A 10 7.51 -30.94 -17.53
C TRP A 10 6.42 -30.46 -18.50
N LYS A 11 5.20 -31.04 -18.46
CA LYS A 11 4.05 -30.59 -19.27
C LYS A 11 3.59 -29.17 -18.90
N LYS A 12 3.87 -28.71 -17.68
CA LYS A 12 3.64 -27.31 -17.29
C LYS A 12 4.70 -26.34 -17.87
N ARG A 13 5.80 -26.84 -18.44
CA ARG A 13 6.84 -26.02 -19.11
C ARG A 13 6.90 -26.16 -20.63
N GLY A 14 6.11 -27.04 -21.26
CA GLY A 14 6.11 -27.20 -22.71
C GLY A 14 4.85 -27.88 -23.24
N ASP A 15 3.84 -27.09 -23.57
CA ASP A 15 2.73 -27.52 -24.43
C ASP A 15 2.58 -26.48 -25.56
N GLN A 16 3.32 -26.70 -26.64
CA GLN A 16 2.94 -26.31 -28.00
C GLN A 16 3.44 -27.41 -28.93
N GLY A 17 2.51 -28.12 -29.58
CA GLY A 17 2.81 -28.98 -30.73
C GLY A 17 2.22 -30.39 -30.65
N GLU A 18 1.09 -30.57 -31.30
CA GLU A 18 0.43 -31.81 -31.69
C GLU A 18 1.38 -32.86 -32.31
N ASN A 19 1.13 -34.17 -32.10
CA ASN A 19 0.55 -35.09 -33.10
C ASN A 19 0.50 -36.59 -32.69
N THR A 20 -0.72 -37.13 -32.87
CA THR A 20 -1.26 -38.47 -33.21
C THR A 20 -0.38 -39.75 -33.19
N PRO A 21 -0.89 -40.91 -32.70
CA PRO A 21 -0.22 -42.22 -32.78
C PRO A 21 -0.66 -43.04 -34.00
N GLY A 22 0.30 -43.65 -34.71
CA GLY A 22 0.06 -44.61 -35.79
C GLY A 22 0.22 -46.06 -35.34
N GLN A 23 -0.85 -46.84 -35.48
CA GLN A 23 -0.89 -48.30 -35.38
C GLN A 23 -0.13 -48.98 -36.53
N ARG A 24 0.33 -50.22 -36.31
CA ARG A 24 0.41 -51.38 -37.25
C ARG A 24 0.84 -52.61 -36.44
N GLU A 25 -0.07 -53.55 -36.17
CA GLU A 25 -0.49 -54.71 -36.99
C GLU A 25 0.44 -55.92 -36.88
N ALA A 26 -0.20 -57.08 -36.71
CA ALA A 26 0.36 -58.38 -36.38
C ALA A 26 0.44 -59.30 -37.61
N ASP A 27 1.31 -60.32 -37.48
CA ASP A 27 1.18 -61.70 -38.00
C ASP A 27 1.29 -61.96 -39.53
N PRO A 28 1.43 -63.22 -40.01
CA PRO A 28 1.91 -64.47 -39.39
C PRO A 28 2.83 -65.35 -40.29
N LEU A 29 3.34 -66.45 -39.71
CA LEU A 29 3.60 -67.81 -40.27
C LEU A 29 4.15 -67.99 -41.71
N SER A 30 5.21 -68.80 -41.83
CA SER A 30 5.44 -69.64 -43.01
C SER A 30 5.87 -71.07 -42.65
N ASN A 31 5.01 -72.01 -43.04
CA ASN A 31 5.17 -73.46 -43.02
C ASN A 31 6.14 -73.95 -44.11
N GLY A 32 6.70 -75.16 -43.98
CA GLY A 32 7.41 -75.78 -45.10
C GLY A 32 8.21 -77.06 -44.79
N THR A 33 7.47 -78.14 -44.52
CA THR A 33 7.84 -79.58 -44.57
C THR A 33 9.05 -80.03 -45.41
N GLY A 34 9.87 -80.93 -44.85
CA GLY A 34 10.91 -81.69 -45.54
C GLY A 34 11.24 -83.01 -44.83
N ARG A 35 10.80 -84.12 -45.41
CA ARG A 35 10.78 -85.50 -44.90
C ARG A 35 12.14 -86.21 -45.08
N ARG A 36 12.65 -86.95 -44.08
CA ARG A 36 13.46 -88.18 -44.29
C ARG A 36 13.50 -89.09 -43.06
N LYS A 37 13.42 -90.39 -43.34
CA LYS A 37 13.31 -91.55 -42.45
C LYS A 37 14.67 -92.03 -41.94
N SER A 38 14.72 -92.52 -40.70
CA SER A 38 15.30 -93.83 -40.29
C SER A 38 15.10 -94.00 -38.79
N PHE A 39 14.33 -94.98 -38.32
CA PHE A 39 14.68 -96.39 -38.07
C PHE A 39 15.48 -96.60 -36.78
N TRP A 40 15.04 -97.62 -36.02
CA TRP A 40 15.52 -98.11 -34.72
C TRP A 40 15.11 -97.21 -33.54
N GLY A 41 14.63 -97.71 -32.42
CA GLY A 41 14.56 -99.06 -31.91
C GLY A 41 14.07 -98.91 -30.48
N ARG A 42 13.03 -99.67 -30.15
CA ARG A 42 12.32 -99.67 -28.89
C ARG A 42 13.30 -99.91 -27.72
N ILE A 43 13.43 -98.94 -26.81
CA ILE A 43 14.04 -99.13 -25.47
C ILE A 43 13.03 -98.68 -24.42
N GLY A 44 12.89 -99.54 -23.41
CA GLY A 44 11.74 -99.68 -22.53
C GLY A 44 11.39 -98.46 -21.68
N PHE A 45 10.08 -98.27 -21.52
CA PHE A 45 9.49 -97.54 -20.41
C PHE A 45 9.69 -98.33 -19.12
N GLY A 46 10.54 -97.82 -18.23
CA GLY A 46 10.64 -98.28 -16.85
C GLY A 46 11.40 -97.26 -16.03
N ARG A 47 10.72 -96.65 -15.04
CA ARG A 47 11.16 -95.58 -14.12
C ARG A 47 10.91 -94.14 -14.62
N LYS A 48 9.70 -93.64 -14.38
CA LYS A 48 9.38 -92.20 -14.38
C LYS A 48 8.77 -91.86 -13.03
N ALA A 49 9.63 -91.51 -12.06
CA ALA A 49 9.21 -90.91 -10.79
C ALA A 49 10.33 -90.05 -10.19
N SER A 50 11.60 -90.44 -10.39
CA SER A 50 12.77 -89.71 -9.83
C SER A 50 13.24 -88.53 -10.71
N SER A 51 13.29 -88.68 -12.04
CA SER A 51 13.71 -87.64 -12.98
C SER A 51 12.73 -86.46 -13.08
N GLN A 52 11.46 -86.69 -12.77
CA GLN A 52 10.41 -85.66 -12.77
C GLN A 52 10.57 -84.66 -11.60
N ASN A 53 11.11 -85.13 -10.46
CA ASN A 53 11.40 -84.31 -9.27
C ASN A 53 12.62 -83.39 -9.47
N VAL A 54 13.64 -83.86 -10.21
CA VAL A 54 14.82 -83.04 -10.55
C VAL A 54 14.45 -81.95 -11.56
N ILE A 55 13.67 -82.30 -12.59
CA ILE A 55 13.19 -81.33 -13.59
C ILE A 55 12.26 -80.27 -12.96
N SER A 56 11.43 -80.64 -11.97
CA SER A 56 10.59 -79.68 -11.26
C SER A 56 11.41 -78.70 -10.42
N LYS A 57 12.46 -79.16 -9.73
CA LYS A 57 13.39 -78.30 -8.98
C LYS A 57 14.19 -77.36 -9.88
N GLU A 58 14.63 -77.84 -11.05
CA GLU A 58 15.31 -77.01 -12.05
C GLU A 58 14.41 -75.86 -12.53
N LYS A 59 13.13 -76.17 -12.79
CA LYS A 59 12.13 -75.21 -13.24
C LYS A 59 11.78 -74.17 -12.16
N GLU A 60 11.74 -74.59 -10.90
CA GLU A 60 11.54 -73.71 -9.74
C GLU A 60 12.71 -72.73 -9.59
N ARG A 61 13.95 -73.22 -9.66
CA ARG A 61 15.16 -72.38 -9.63
C ARG A 61 15.22 -71.36 -10.77
N LEU A 62 14.79 -71.73 -11.98
CA LEU A 62 14.71 -70.80 -13.11
C LEU A 62 13.69 -69.69 -12.87
N LYS A 63 12.57 -70.01 -12.22
CA LYS A 63 11.54 -69.03 -11.88
C LYS A 63 12.03 -68.04 -10.82
N GLU A 64 12.69 -68.54 -9.77
CA GLU A 64 13.33 -67.69 -8.75
C GLU A 64 14.37 -66.75 -9.38
N LEU A 65 15.16 -67.25 -10.34
CA LEU A 65 16.17 -66.44 -11.04
C LEU A 65 15.51 -65.33 -11.88
N GLU A 66 14.39 -65.62 -12.53
CA GLU A 66 13.65 -64.64 -13.33
C GLU A 66 12.96 -63.58 -12.44
N GLU A 67 12.43 -63.98 -11.27
CA GLU A 67 11.91 -63.06 -10.25
C GLU A 67 13.01 -62.15 -9.70
N LEU A 68 14.18 -62.71 -9.37
CA LEU A 68 15.34 -61.93 -8.90
C LEU A 68 15.83 -60.94 -9.96
N LYS A 69 15.85 -61.33 -11.24
CA LYS A 69 16.21 -60.44 -12.34
C LYS A 69 15.23 -59.27 -12.47
N PHE A 70 13.93 -59.54 -12.31
CA PHE A 70 12.90 -58.52 -12.33
C PHE A 70 13.04 -57.53 -11.17
N GLU A 71 13.24 -58.02 -9.94
CA GLU A 71 13.46 -57.16 -8.78
C GLU A 71 14.75 -56.33 -8.92
N MET A 72 15.83 -56.91 -9.46
CA MET A 72 17.06 -56.17 -9.73
C MET A 72 16.83 -55.01 -10.71
N GLN A 73 16.04 -55.22 -11.77
CA GLN A 73 15.67 -54.16 -12.71
C GLN A 73 14.83 -53.06 -12.07
N LYS A 74 13.91 -53.44 -11.17
CA LYS A 74 13.11 -52.49 -10.39
C LYS A 74 13.99 -51.64 -9.48
N CYS A 75 14.90 -52.26 -8.74
CA CYS A 75 15.85 -51.54 -7.88
C CYS A 75 16.77 -50.59 -8.68
N GLN A 76 17.20 -50.99 -9.88
CA GLN A 76 17.96 -50.11 -10.76
C GLN A 76 17.15 -48.88 -11.18
N PHE A 77 15.89 -49.08 -11.56
CA PHE A 77 15.00 -47.99 -11.94
C PHE A 77 14.74 -47.03 -10.77
N GLU A 78 14.44 -47.54 -9.58
CA GLU A 78 14.22 -46.74 -8.38
C GLU A 78 15.48 -45.94 -8.02
N ARG A 79 16.65 -46.57 -8.08
CA ARG A 79 17.94 -45.90 -7.86
C ARG A 79 18.16 -44.76 -8.85
N ASP A 80 17.89 -44.97 -10.12
CA ASP A 80 18.09 -43.96 -11.16
C ASP A 80 17.06 -42.80 -11.04
N GLU A 81 15.83 -43.06 -10.56
CA GLU A 81 14.87 -42.01 -10.19
C GLU A 81 15.35 -41.20 -8.97
N LEU A 82 15.91 -41.86 -7.96
CA LEU A 82 16.45 -41.19 -6.78
C LEU A 82 17.66 -40.30 -7.13
N TYR A 83 18.54 -40.74 -8.02
CA TYR A 83 19.65 -39.90 -8.51
C TYR A 83 19.15 -38.64 -9.23
N GLN A 84 18.12 -38.75 -10.09
CA GLN A 84 17.54 -37.59 -10.76
C GLN A 84 16.90 -36.59 -9.78
N ILE A 85 16.26 -37.09 -8.72
CA ILE A 85 15.72 -36.23 -7.65
C ILE A 85 16.87 -35.54 -6.92
N LEU A 86 17.91 -36.30 -6.56
CA LEU A 86 19.05 -35.76 -5.85
C LEU A 86 19.78 -34.69 -6.66
N ASP A 87 19.97 -34.89 -7.97
CA ASP A 87 20.57 -33.89 -8.85
C ASP A 87 19.75 -32.58 -8.88
N LEU A 88 18.42 -32.66 -8.87
CA LEU A 88 17.57 -31.47 -8.78
C LEU A 88 17.82 -30.71 -7.47
N TYR A 89 17.93 -31.41 -6.33
CA TYR A 89 18.13 -30.78 -5.03
C TYR A 89 19.56 -30.29 -4.78
N ILE A 90 20.58 -30.96 -5.33
CA ILE A 90 22.00 -30.58 -5.16
C ILE A 90 22.36 -29.40 -6.07
N TYR A 91 21.80 -29.33 -7.27
CA TYR A 91 22.11 -28.27 -8.25
C TYR A 91 21.08 -27.15 -8.29
N ASP A 92 20.02 -27.20 -7.47
CA ASP A 92 19.17 -26.05 -7.25
C ASP A 92 19.96 -24.97 -6.49
N ASP A 93 19.91 -23.75 -7.01
CA ASP A 93 20.66 -22.54 -6.61
C ASP A 93 20.23 -21.97 -5.23
N TRP A 94 19.90 -22.84 -4.28
CA TRP A 94 19.45 -22.50 -2.93
C TRP A 94 20.50 -21.73 -2.15
N ASP A 95 21.78 -22.12 -2.28
CA ASP A 95 22.89 -21.46 -1.59
C ASP A 95 23.02 -20.01 -2.06
N HIS A 96 22.90 -19.71 -3.37
CA HIS A 96 22.91 -18.33 -3.86
C HIS A 96 21.73 -17.51 -3.33
N ARG A 97 20.52 -18.09 -3.31
CA ARG A 97 19.32 -17.43 -2.77
C ARG A 97 19.45 -17.12 -1.28
N LEU A 98 20.00 -18.04 -0.50
CA LEU A 98 20.15 -17.89 0.94
C LEU A 98 21.34 -16.99 1.33
N ASP A 99 22.47 -17.12 0.64
CA ASP A 99 23.70 -16.42 1.01
C ASP A 99 23.82 -15.03 0.36
N VAL A 100 23.18 -14.81 -0.80
CA VAL A 100 23.32 -13.55 -1.56
C VAL A 100 22.00 -12.79 -1.62
N GLU A 101 20.92 -13.41 -2.13
CA GLU A 101 19.65 -12.69 -2.33
C GLU A 101 19.01 -12.28 -1.00
N LEU A 102 19.04 -13.16 0.00
CA LEU A 102 18.36 -12.92 1.28
C LEU A 102 18.95 -11.74 2.07
N PRO A 103 20.28 -11.59 2.26
CA PRO A 103 20.85 -10.42 2.93
C PRO A 103 20.58 -9.12 2.17
N VAL A 104 20.63 -9.15 0.83
CA VAL A 104 20.29 -7.98 0.00
C VAL A 104 18.85 -7.57 0.25
N LEU A 105 17.90 -8.52 0.19
CA LEU A 105 16.48 -8.24 0.43
C LEU A 105 16.23 -7.72 1.84
N GLN A 106 16.90 -8.27 2.85
CA GLN A 106 16.84 -7.79 4.23
C GLN A 106 17.32 -6.34 4.34
N SER A 107 18.47 -6.02 3.75
CA SER A 107 19.02 -4.66 3.77
C SER A 107 18.09 -3.66 3.07
N GLU A 108 17.49 -4.04 1.94
CA GLU A 108 16.52 -3.19 1.26
C GLU A 108 15.25 -2.99 2.08
N HIS A 109 14.79 -4.04 2.77
CA HIS A 109 13.65 -3.95 3.66
C HIS A 109 13.91 -2.97 4.81
N GLU A 110 15.07 -3.09 5.47
CA GLU A 110 15.47 -2.19 6.55
C GLU A 110 15.56 -0.73 6.08
N MET A 111 16.17 -0.48 4.92
CA MET A 111 16.22 0.86 4.32
C MET A 111 14.82 1.43 4.07
N ARG A 112 13.90 0.62 3.52
CA ARG A 112 12.51 1.06 3.29
C ARG A 112 11.78 1.36 4.60
N MET A 113 11.98 0.55 5.64
CA MET A 113 11.41 0.79 6.96
C MET A 113 11.93 2.10 7.57
N MET A 114 13.24 2.37 7.45
CA MET A 114 13.83 3.62 7.93
C MET A 114 13.26 4.83 7.19
N ALA A 115 13.13 4.76 5.86
CA ALA A 115 12.52 5.82 5.05
C ALA A 115 11.05 6.07 5.42
N MET A 116 10.28 5.02 5.66
CA MET A 116 8.89 5.13 6.13
C MET A 116 8.82 5.81 7.51
N GLN A 117 9.72 5.47 8.43
CA GLN A 117 9.78 6.11 9.74
C GLN A 117 10.13 7.60 9.64
N MET A 118 11.11 7.95 8.80
CA MET A 118 11.47 9.36 8.55
C MET A 118 10.29 10.14 7.97
N MET A 119 9.57 9.56 7.01
CA MET A 119 8.38 10.20 6.43
C MET A 119 7.28 10.37 7.48
N THR A 120 7.06 9.37 8.34
CA THR A 120 6.09 9.44 9.44
C THR A 120 6.42 10.56 10.43
N ASN A 121 7.70 10.70 10.79
CA ASN A 121 8.16 11.79 11.66
C ASN A 121 7.97 13.15 10.98
N SER A 122 8.33 13.28 9.71
CA SER A 122 8.14 14.52 8.95
C SER A 122 6.67 14.93 8.83
N ILE A 123 5.76 13.98 8.63
CA ILE A 123 4.31 14.23 8.63
C ILE A 123 3.86 14.73 10.01
N SER A 124 4.33 14.09 11.08
CA SER A 124 3.99 14.47 12.46
C SER A 124 4.46 15.91 12.78
N ASP A 125 5.69 16.26 12.40
CA ASP A 125 6.23 17.61 12.57
C ASP A 125 5.44 18.66 11.77
N ALA A 126 5.08 18.33 10.52
CA ALA A 126 4.27 19.21 9.69
C ALA A 126 2.86 19.42 10.27
N MET A 127 2.25 18.36 10.82
CA MET A 127 0.96 18.46 11.50
C MET A 127 1.03 19.37 12.73
N GLU A 128 2.10 19.30 13.51
CA GLU A 128 2.24 20.15 14.70
C GLU A 128 2.39 21.64 14.32
N ARG A 129 3.24 21.95 13.34
CA ARG A 129 3.36 23.32 12.79
C ARG A 129 2.03 23.83 12.23
N TYR A 130 1.23 22.96 11.63
CA TYR A 130 -0.09 23.33 11.12
C TYR A 130 -1.06 23.70 12.24
N LYS A 131 -1.02 23.00 13.39
CA LYS A 131 -1.81 23.37 14.57
C LYS A 131 -1.41 24.74 15.11
N GLU A 132 -0.11 24.99 15.23
CA GLU A 132 0.41 26.30 15.66
C GLU A 132 -0.06 27.42 14.72
N LEU A 133 -0.01 27.17 13.40
CA LEU A 133 -0.45 28.14 12.39
C LEU A 133 -1.95 28.46 12.53
N ILE A 134 -2.80 27.47 12.79
CA ILE A 134 -4.23 27.69 13.06
C ILE A 134 -4.42 28.59 14.28
N GLN A 135 -3.65 28.39 15.35
CA GLN A 135 -3.73 29.20 16.57
C GLN A 135 -3.26 30.64 16.34
N VAL A 136 -2.19 30.84 15.58
CA VAL A 136 -1.72 32.18 15.20
C VAL A 136 -2.76 32.87 14.33
N ASN A 137 -3.34 32.16 13.36
CA ASN A 137 -4.38 32.70 12.48
C ASN A 137 -5.62 33.14 13.28
N SER A 138 -6.09 32.31 14.21
CA SER A 138 -7.24 32.65 15.06
C SER A 138 -6.96 33.91 15.91
N SER A 139 -5.75 34.00 16.47
CA SER A 139 -5.30 35.18 17.22
C SER A 139 -5.29 36.45 16.33
N TYR A 140 -4.80 36.33 15.09
CA TYR A 140 -4.82 37.43 14.12
C TYR A 140 -6.25 37.87 13.80
N ARG A 141 -7.17 36.92 13.56
CA ARG A 141 -8.59 37.22 13.30
C ARG A 141 -9.26 37.95 14.46
N ILE A 142 -8.99 37.53 15.70
CA ILE A 142 -9.51 38.19 16.91
C ILE A 142 -8.97 39.63 16.99
N ARG A 143 -7.66 39.82 16.83
CA ARG A 143 -7.04 41.16 16.89
C ARG A 143 -7.57 42.08 15.79
N HIS A 144 -7.71 41.57 14.57
CA HIS A 144 -8.26 42.32 13.45
C HIS A 144 -9.71 42.78 13.73
N SER A 145 -10.55 41.89 14.25
CA SER A 145 -11.93 42.24 14.65
C SER A 145 -11.97 43.30 15.76
N GLN A 146 -11.05 43.23 16.71
CA GLN A 146 -10.92 44.25 17.75
C GLN A 146 -10.51 45.61 17.16
N LEU A 147 -9.50 45.65 16.29
CA LEU A 147 -9.05 46.89 15.64
C LEU A 147 -10.17 47.55 14.81
N LEU A 148 -10.98 46.77 14.09
CA LEU A 148 -12.14 47.30 13.37
C LEU A 148 -13.16 47.99 14.29
N ARG A 149 -13.41 47.40 15.48
CA ARG A 149 -14.30 48.00 16.47
C ARG A 149 -13.71 49.29 17.03
N GLU A 150 -12.43 49.29 17.38
CA GLU A 150 -11.71 50.47 17.86
C GLU A 150 -11.73 51.59 16.81
N GLN A 151 -11.51 51.26 15.53
CA GLN A 151 -11.61 52.21 14.43
C GLN A 151 -13.01 52.84 14.33
N THR A 152 -14.05 52.01 14.33
CA THR A 152 -15.44 52.49 14.26
C THR A 152 -15.78 53.40 15.45
N GLN A 153 -15.30 53.05 16.64
CA GLN A 153 -15.49 53.86 17.84
C GLN A 153 -14.76 55.21 17.74
N LEU A 154 -13.54 55.24 17.22
CA LEU A 154 -12.79 56.48 16.99
C LEU A 154 -13.49 57.37 15.96
N GLU A 155 -14.00 56.81 14.87
CA GLU A 155 -14.78 57.54 13.86
C GLU A 155 -16.02 58.20 14.48
N ASN A 156 -16.76 57.47 15.32
CA ASN A 156 -17.90 58.03 16.05
C ASN A 156 -17.49 59.15 17.02
N ASN A 157 -16.40 58.96 17.77
CA ASN A 157 -15.91 59.97 18.71
C ASN A 157 -15.48 61.25 17.97
N ILE A 158 -14.80 61.11 16.83
CA ILE A 158 -14.43 62.26 15.97
C ILE A 158 -15.70 62.99 15.52
N GLN A 159 -16.74 62.26 15.11
CA GLN A 159 -17.99 62.87 14.67
C GLN A 159 -18.69 63.63 15.79
N ILE A 160 -18.70 63.09 17.02
CA ILE A 160 -19.23 63.77 18.21
C ILE A 160 -18.45 65.06 18.48
N LEU A 161 -17.12 64.98 18.57
CA LEU A 161 -16.26 66.14 18.82
C LEU A 161 -16.42 67.23 17.75
N LEU A 162 -16.64 66.85 16.48
CA LEU A 162 -16.90 67.81 15.41
C LEU A 162 -18.25 68.53 15.60
N ASN A 163 -19.27 67.85 16.12
CA ASN A 163 -20.56 68.46 16.40
C ASN A 163 -20.48 69.39 17.62
N GLU A 164 -19.87 68.93 18.71
CA GLU A 164 -19.62 69.76 19.91
C GLU A 164 -18.83 71.02 19.57
N LYS A 165 -17.78 70.90 18.74
CA LYS A 165 -17.01 72.05 18.26
C LYS A 165 -17.88 73.05 17.48
N LYS A 166 -18.84 72.58 16.67
CA LYS A 166 -19.76 73.45 15.93
C LYS A 166 -20.70 74.19 16.87
N GLU A 167 -21.27 73.50 17.85
CA GLU A 167 -22.14 74.10 18.87
C GLU A 167 -21.40 75.18 19.67
N GLN A 168 -20.19 74.89 20.14
CA GLN A 168 -19.35 75.89 20.83
C GLN A 168 -19.04 77.12 19.96
N LEU A 169 -18.89 76.93 18.65
CA LEU A 169 -18.65 78.03 17.71
C LEU A 169 -19.89 78.93 17.59
N VAL A 170 -21.09 78.32 17.58
CA VAL A 170 -22.37 79.05 17.58
C VAL A 170 -22.52 79.83 18.89
N GLU A 171 -22.32 79.19 20.04
CA GLU A 171 -22.37 79.86 21.35
C GLU A 171 -21.40 81.05 21.44
N GLN A 172 -20.17 80.89 20.95
CA GLN A 172 -19.20 81.99 20.91
C GLN A 172 -19.63 83.16 20.03
N THR A 173 -20.42 82.94 18.98
CA THR A 173 -20.93 84.02 18.12
C THR A 173 -22.19 84.70 18.69
N GLU A 174 -22.99 83.99 19.48
CA GLU A 174 -24.23 84.53 20.08
C GLU A 174 -23.97 85.32 21.38
N LEU A 175 -22.96 84.91 22.17
CA LEU A 175 -22.54 85.60 23.38
C LEU A 175 -22.26 87.12 23.21
N PRO A 176 -21.46 87.56 22.21
CA PRO A 176 -21.23 88.99 21.99
C PRO A 176 -22.51 89.72 21.55
N ALA A 177 -23.36 89.10 20.73
CA ALA A 177 -24.63 89.69 20.30
C ALA A 177 -25.59 89.92 21.48
N SER A 178 -25.71 88.93 22.37
CA SER A 178 -26.45 89.04 23.64
C SER A 178 -25.89 90.12 24.55
N SER A 179 -24.55 90.23 24.67
CA SER A 179 -23.91 91.25 25.49
C SER A 179 -24.17 92.67 24.98
N GLU A 180 -24.20 92.86 23.66
CA GLU A 180 -24.55 94.14 23.04
C GLU A 180 -26.03 94.49 23.25
N GLU A 181 -26.93 93.51 23.15
CA GLU A 181 -28.35 93.69 23.44
C GLU A 181 -28.60 94.11 24.90
N ILE A 182 -27.97 93.44 25.87
CA ILE A 182 -28.09 93.80 27.29
C ILE A 182 -27.54 95.20 27.53
N LYS A 183 -26.43 95.57 26.89
CA LYS A 183 -25.85 96.92 27.01
C LYS A 183 -26.82 97.99 26.48
N ARG A 184 -27.44 97.77 25.31
CA ARG A 184 -28.50 98.64 24.78
C ARG A 184 -29.68 98.75 25.75
N PHE A 185 -30.13 97.63 26.32
CA PHE A 185 -31.24 97.60 27.27
C PHE A 185 -30.96 98.40 28.54
N CYS A 186 -29.74 98.29 29.09
CA CYS A 186 -29.30 99.08 30.24
C CYS A 186 -29.20 100.58 29.91
N GLU A 187 -28.71 100.95 28.74
CA GLU A 187 -28.65 102.34 28.28
C GLU A 187 -30.06 102.94 28.14
N GLU A 188 -31.01 102.20 27.55
CA GLU A 188 -32.41 102.61 27.40
C GLU A 188 -33.14 102.73 28.75
N ALA A 189 -32.95 101.77 29.66
CA ALA A 189 -33.51 101.83 31.01
C ALA A 189 -32.92 103.00 31.83
N GLY A 190 -31.63 103.28 31.69
CA GLY A 190 -30.96 104.43 32.33
C GLY A 190 -31.51 105.77 31.85
N MET A 191 -31.86 105.89 30.56
CA MET A 191 -32.53 107.08 30.02
C MET A 191 -33.96 107.25 30.54
N ASN A 192 -34.68 106.15 30.79
CA ASN A 192 -36.06 106.16 31.29
C ASN A 192 -36.18 106.35 32.82
N ILE A 193 -35.11 106.15 33.60
CA ILE A 193 -35.06 106.39 35.06
C ILE A 193 -34.56 107.82 35.38
N CYS A 194 -34.32 108.67 34.37
CA CYS A 194 -33.97 110.06 34.58
C CYS A 194 -35.18 110.82 35.18
N ASP A 195 -35.21 110.87 36.51
CA ASP A 195 -36.16 111.59 37.34
C ASP A 195 -36.26 113.05 36.88
N PRO A 196 -37.44 113.59 36.51
CA PRO A 196 -37.59 114.98 36.13
C PRO A 196 -37.55 115.87 37.39
N ARG A 197 -36.46 115.81 38.15
CA ARG A 197 -36.26 116.59 39.38
C ARG A 197 -35.20 117.68 39.25
N ALA A 198 -34.97 118.15 38.02
CA ALA A 198 -34.06 119.26 37.72
C ALA A 198 -34.75 120.51 37.16
N LYS A 199 -36.05 120.72 37.43
CA LYS A 199 -36.77 121.95 37.04
C LYS A 199 -37.73 122.48 38.12
N GLN A 200 -37.36 122.50 39.39
CA GLN A 200 -38.04 123.33 40.39
C GLN A 200 -37.05 123.80 41.47
N GLN A 201 -36.26 124.84 41.15
CA GLN A 201 -35.69 125.77 42.14
C GLN A 201 -34.96 126.91 41.42
N GLN A 202 -35.74 127.83 40.87
CA GLN A 202 -35.40 129.25 40.69
C GLN A 202 -36.73 129.98 40.53
N VAL A 203 -37.27 130.47 41.66
CA VAL A 203 -37.78 131.82 41.97
C VAL A 203 -38.13 131.82 43.46
#